data_AF-A0A941GE56-F1
#
_entry.id   AF-A0A941GE56-F1
#
_cell.length_a   1.000
_cell.length_b   1.000
_cell.length_c   1.000
_cell.angle_alpha   90.00
_cell.angle_beta   90.00
_cell.angle_gamma   90.00
#
_symmetry.space_group_name_H-M   'P 1'
#
loop_
_entity.id
_entity.type
_entity.pdbx_description
1 polymer ?
#
loop_
_entity_poly.entity_id
_entity_poly.type
_entity_poly.pdbx_seq_one_letter_code
_entity_poly.pdbx_strand_id
1 'polypeptide(L)' 'MSFQKPNPDNRSDNVEKLQDMVQNTIENIDKTEETLVNASSDEKEMLQQKNKRREAAIQSFREEIQDEASDRENGYQ' A
#
# COMPACT_ATOMS: atom_id res chain seq x y z
N MET A 1 -10.89 -6.35 -19.31
CA MET A 1 -9.84 -5.79 -18.43
C MET A 1 -8.59 -6.58 -18.69
N SER A 2 -7.56 -5.90 -19.17
CA SER A 2 -6.31 -6.51 -19.63
C SER A 2 -5.52 -6.98 -18.41
N PHE A 3 -5.44 -8.28 -18.19
CA PHE A 3 -4.47 -8.88 -17.27
C PHE A 3 -3.09 -8.64 -17.87
N GLN A 4 -2.49 -7.49 -17.55
CA GLN A 4 -1.09 -7.25 -17.81
C GLN A 4 -0.33 -8.20 -16.89
N LYS A 5 0.02 -9.38 -17.41
CA LYS A 5 1.05 -10.21 -16.80
C LYS A 5 2.28 -9.32 -16.60
N PRO A 6 2.75 -9.11 -15.36
CA PRO A 6 3.95 -8.34 -15.14
C PRO A 6 5.12 -9.03 -15.85
N ASN A 7 5.86 -8.26 -16.65
CA ASN A 7 7.06 -8.77 -17.31
C ASN A 7 8.07 -9.20 -16.23
N PRO A 8 8.77 -10.34 -16.38
CA PRO A 8 9.71 -10.84 -15.39
C PRO A 8 10.77 -9.82 -14.97
N ASP A 9 11.29 -9.03 -15.92
CA ASP A 9 12.28 -7.98 -15.66
C ASP A 9 11.71 -6.78 -14.87
N ASN A 10 10.38 -6.57 -14.92
CA ASN A 10 9.70 -5.48 -14.21
C ASN A 10 9.25 -5.88 -12.79
N ARG A 11 9.44 -7.13 -12.37
CA ARG A 11 8.94 -7.60 -11.06
C ARG A 11 9.72 -6.96 -9.89
N SER A 12 11.03 -6.74 -10.06
CA SER A 12 11.84 -5.98 -9.10
C SER A 12 11.35 -4.53 -8.97
N ASP A 13 11.08 -3.88 -10.10
CA ASP A 13 10.55 -2.51 -10.13
C ASP A 13 9.15 -2.42 -9.50
N ASN A 14 8.33 -3.47 -9.64
CA ASN A 14 7.00 -3.52 -9.04
C ASN A 14 7.09 -3.62 -7.51
N VAL A 15 7.97 -4.47 -6.98
CA VAL A 15 8.19 -4.59 -5.53
C VAL A 15 8.65 -3.26 -4.93
N GLU A 16 9.63 -2.59 -5.54
CA GLU A 16 10.12 -1.28 -5.07
C GLU A 16 9.00 -0.23 -5.07
N LYS A 17 8.23 -0.13 -6.15
CA LYS A 17 7.07 0.79 -6.23
C LYS A 17 6.00 0.48 -5.19
N LEU A 18 5.69 -0.79 -4.97
CA LEU A 18 4.71 -1.20 -3.96
C LEU A 18 5.20 -0.84 -2.54
N GLN A 19 6.49 -1.05 -2.25
CA GLN A 19 7.10 -0.65 -0.98
C GLN A 19 7.03 0.87 -0.79
N ASP A 20 7.34 1.66 -1.82
CA ASP A 20 7.19 3.12 -1.79
C ASP A 20 5.75 3.55 -1.55
N MET A 21 4.77 2.91 -2.21
CA MET A 21 3.36 3.20 -1.99
C MET A 21 2.92 2.86 -0.56
N VAL A 22 3.40 1.76 0.01
CA VAL A 22 3.16 1.40 1.42
C VAL A 22 3.72 2.48 2.35
N GLN A 23 4.99 2.87 2.18
CA GLN A 23 5.64 3.87 3.02
C GLN A 23 4.92 5.23 2.94
N ASN A 24 4.62 5.70 1.74
CA ASN A 24 3.84 6.93 1.51
C ASN A 24 2.45 6.85 2.17
N THR A 25 1.81 5.68 2.14
CA THR A 25 0.49 5.51 2.75
C THR A 25 0.56 5.53 4.27
N ILE A 26 1.60 4.95 4.87
CA ILE A 26 1.88 5.00 6.31
C ILE A 26 2.10 6.45 6.74
N GLU A 27 2.97 7.21 6.06
CA GLU A 27 3.18 8.62 6.37
C GLU A 27 1.89 9.46 6.28
N ASN A 28 1.01 9.12 5.34
CA ASN A 28 -0.29 9.77 5.22
C ASN A 28 -1.23 9.42 6.36
N ILE A 29 -1.14 8.22 6.94
CA ILE A 29 -1.87 7.83 8.15
C ILE A 29 -1.32 8.66 9.32
N ASP A 30 -0.01 8.69 9.53
CA ASP A 30 0.64 9.42 10.62
C ASP A 30 0.28 10.92 10.60
N LYS A 31 0.40 11.57 9.43
CA LYS A 31 -0.02 12.98 9.25
C LYS A 31 -1.50 13.20 9.54
N THR A 32 -2.34 12.20 9.23
CA THR A 32 -3.76 12.25 9.53
C THR A 32 -4.00 12.13 11.04
N GLU A 33 -3.24 11.28 11.74
CA GLU A 33 -3.31 11.14 13.20
C GLU A 33 -2.87 12.41 13.93
N GLU A 34 -1.81 13.07 13.47
CA GLU A 34 -1.43 14.40 13.97
C GLU A 34 -2.57 15.42 13.79
N THR A 35 -3.27 15.36 12.66
CA THR A 35 -4.42 16.24 12.38
C THR A 35 -5.62 15.93 13.28
N LEU A 36 -5.85 14.65 13.63
CA LEU A 36 -6.96 14.23 14.49
C LEU A 36 -6.94 14.90 15.87
N VAL A 37 -5.77 15.29 16.38
CA VAL A 37 -5.64 15.95 17.69
C VAL A 37 -6.44 17.26 17.75
N ASN A 38 -6.46 18.01 16.65
CA ASN A 38 -7.09 19.33 16.57
C ASN A 38 -8.41 19.34 15.76
N ALA A 39 -8.80 18.20 15.17
CA ALA A 39 -9.99 18.08 14.34
C ALA A 39 -11.30 18.12 15.15
N SER A 40 -12.35 18.65 14.54
CA SER A 40 -13.73 18.57 15.06
C SER A 40 -14.26 17.13 15.03
N SER A 41 -15.36 16.84 15.73
CA SER A 41 -15.93 15.49 15.81
C SER A 41 -16.27 14.91 14.42
N ASP A 42 -16.88 15.71 13.56
CA ASP A 42 -17.27 15.28 12.21
C ASP A 42 -16.04 15.01 11.33
N GLU A 43 -15.01 15.85 11.43
CA GLU A 43 -13.74 15.65 10.73
C GLU A 43 -13.01 14.41 11.24
N LYS A 44 -13.06 14.14 12.55
CA LYS A 44 -12.43 12.94 13.14
C LYS A 44 -13.00 11.67 12.54
N GLU A 45 -14.33 11.55 12.44
CA GLU A 45 -14.96 10.37 11.85
C GLU A 45 -14.55 10.16 10.38
N MET A 46 -14.53 11.25 9.59
CA MET A 46 -14.10 11.20 8.20
C MET A 46 -12.62 10.78 8.05
N LEU A 47 -11.74 11.37 8.86
CA LEU A 47 -10.30 11.09 8.82
C LEU A 47 -10.00 9.65 9.30
N GLN A 48 -10.69 9.17 10.33
CA GLN A 48 -10.60 7.77 10.78
C GLN A 48 -11.08 6.79 9.72
N GLN A 49 -12.20 7.07 9.05
CA GLN A 49 -12.67 6.22 7.96
C GLN A 49 -11.68 6.20 6.79
N LYS A 50 -11.03 7.33 6.51
CA LYS A 50 -9.97 7.42 5.50
C LYS A 50 -8.75 6.58 5.88
N ASN A 51 -8.30 6.65 7.14
CA ASN A 51 -7.20 5.81 7.65
C ASN A 51 -7.55 4.32 7.56
N LYS A 52 -8.76 3.92 7.93
CA LYS A 52 -9.22 2.53 7.79
C LYS A 52 -9.13 2.01 6.36
N ARG A 53 -9.45 2.84 5.36
CA ARG A 53 -9.29 2.47 3.93
C ARG A 53 -7.83 2.37 3.52
N ARG A 54 -6.96 3.24 4.04
CA ARG A 54 -5.51 3.21 3.81
C ARG A 54 -4.87 1.96 4.40
N GLU A 55 -5.29 1.54 5.59
CA GLU A 55 -4.85 0.28 6.21
C GLU A 55 -5.20 -0.93 5.34
N ALA A 56 -6.44 -0.98 4.83
CA ALA A 56 -6.84 -2.04 3.90
C ALA A 56 -6.01 -2.02 2.61
N ALA A 57 -5.71 -0.83 2.06
CA ALA A 57 -4.84 -0.71 0.89
C ALA A 57 -3.40 -1.20 1.18
N ILE A 58 -2.82 -0.85 2.34
CA ILE A 58 -1.51 -1.35 2.76
C ILE A 58 -1.50 -2.87 2.85
N GLN A 59 -2.57 -3.48 3.37
CA GLN A 59 -2.66 -4.93 3.43
C GLN A 59 -2.63 -5.53 2.01
N SER A 60 -3.42 -5.02 1.07
CA SER A 60 -3.40 -5.48 -0.32
C SER A 60 -2.04 -5.30 -0.97
N PHE A 61 -1.35 -4.17 -0.76
CA PHE A 61 0.00 -3.98 -1.29
C PHE A 61 1.02 -4.96 -0.69
N ARG A 62 0.89 -5.30 0.61
CA ARG A 62 1.77 -6.29 1.24
C ARG A 62 1.56 -7.70 0.68
N GLU A 63 0.31 -8.07 0.41
CA GLU A 63 -0.04 -9.32 -0.26
C GLU A 63 0.58 -9.36 -1.67
N GLU A 64 0.43 -8.29 -2.46
CA GLU A 64 1.04 -8.17 -3.79
C GLU A 64 2.57 -8.24 -3.76
N ILE A 65 3.23 -7.56 -2.81
CA ILE A 65 4.69 -7.63 -2.63
C ILE A 65 5.14 -9.07 -2.37
N GLN A 66 4.41 -9.80 -1.52
CA GLN A 66 4.74 -11.17 -1.18
C GLN A 66 4.61 -12.10 -2.40
N ASP A 67 3.54 -11.93 -3.17
CA ASP A 67 3.31 -12.71 -4.39
C ASP A 67 4.42 -12.43 -5.43
N GLU A 68 4.74 -11.17 -5.69
CA GLU A 68 5.82 -10.77 -6.62
C GLU A 68 7.21 -11.26 -6.17
N ALA A 69 7.48 -11.24 -4.86
CA ALA A 69 8.72 -11.76 -4.29
C ALA A 69 8.82 -13.29 -4.41
N SER A 70 7.71 -14.01 -4.19
CA SER A 70 7.65 -15.48 -4.32
C SER A 70 7.80 -15.92 -5.77
N ASP A 71 7.24 -15.14 -6.70
CA ASP A 71 7.36 -15.33 -8.14
C ASP A 71 8.79 -15.10 -8.66
N ARG A 72 9.58 -14.26 -7.98
CA ARG A 72 11.02 -14.10 -8.24
C ARG A 72 11.80 -15.34 -7.83
N GLU A 73 11.49 -15.95 -6.69
CA GLU A 73 12.18 -17.14 -6.18
C GLU A 73 11.88 -18.38 -7.04
N ASN A 74 10.63 -18.54 -7.48
CA ASN A 74 10.20 -19.68 -8.29
C ASN A 74 10.48 -19.53 -9.81
N GLY A 75 10.91 -18.36 -10.28
CA GLY A 75 11.22 -18.08 -11.69
C GLY A 75 12.61 -18.53 -12.17
N TYR A 76 13.45 -19.05 -11.27
CA TYR A 76 14.77 -19.62 -11.59
C TYR A 76 14.76 -21.15 -11.47
N GLN A 77 14.13 -21.83 -12.43
CA GLN A 77 14.40 -23.24 -12.76
C GLN A 77 14.48 -23.42 -14.28
#